data_AF-A0A2N5I798-F1
#
_entry.id   AF-A0A2N5I798-F1
#
_cell.length_a   1.000
_cell.length_b   1.000
_cell.length_c   1.000
_cell.angle_alpha   90.00
_cell.angle_beta   90.00
_cell.angle_gamma   90.00
#
_symmetry.space_group_name_H-M   'P 1'
#
loop_
_entity.id
_entity.type
_entity.pdbx_description
1 polymer ?
#
loop_
_entity_poly.entity_id
_entity_poly.type
_entity_poly.pdbx_seq_one_letter_code
_entity_poly.pdbx_strand_id
1 'polypeptide(L)'
;MRIRILLLPDGVVYSADERITRADPYYLEKMHIRFPEDMTFLYSLAKKYNKKAFLPESDNNQITEHLIKAIYFYDKLRPLAPEHVNEMEYRRLIEIKEQLSNKRTKPNGKPYWIMLAPLLLLLLLLIFIPGLLVSGKYAMNDGLFYSNQLTEDPRKDPNRSSSNHKSVIPNPIPPQYTSREEKISSPKQLTVTTDSENRLPLNILRTAILEYVEDKGKLPGSLSDLAASYPNNYLSFIPLEQRHFTNKEVSTKDSTGGWVYNPYSIDKPLKELSPNQLNSLIEEILVPNSNSCQKSCPFEPINIEIIKAHHTLKYGGYKTENV
;
A
#
# COMPACT_ATOMS: atom_id res chain seq x y z
N MET A 1 3.85 -15.42 12.16
CA MET A 1 3.97 -14.61 10.92
C MET A 1 4.64 -13.29 11.28
N ARG A 2 5.79 -12.94 10.68
CA ARG A 2 6.48 -11.66 10.95
C ARG A 2 5.79 -10.56 10.15
N ILE A 3 5.04 -9.70 10.84
CA ILE A 3 4.42 -8.51 10.23
C ILE A 3 5.56 -7.53 9.91
N ARG A 4 5.81 -7.27 8.61
CA ARG A 4 6.64 -6.14 8.20
C ARG A 4 5.75 -4.91 8.19
N ILE A 5 5.92 -4.04 9.17
CA ILE A 5 5.33 -2.70 9.15
C ILE A 5 6.05 -1.93 8.05
N LEU A 6 5.34 -1.56 6.99
CA LEU A 6 5.86 -0.64 5.99
C LEU A 6 5.92 0.75 6.64
N LEU A 7 7.11 1.11 7.11
CA LEU A 7 7.42 2.48 7.52
C LEU A 7 7.50 3.34 6.26
N LEU A 8 6.70 4.41 6.21
CA LEU A 8 6.93 5.48 5.25
C LEU A 8 8.26 6.20 5.60
N PRO A 9 8.88 6.91 4.64
CA PRO A 9 10.17 7.59 4.84
C PRO A 9 10.17 8.64 5.97
N ASP A 10 9.00 9.09 6.40
CA ASP A 10 8.80 10.05 7.49
C ASP A 10 8.64 9.38 8.86
N GLY A 11 8.63 8.04 8.93
CA GLY A 11 8.51 7.28 10.17
C GLY A 11 7.10 7.26 10.77
N VAL A 12 6.08 7.75 10.05
CA VAL A 12 4.71 7.81 10.57
C VAL A 12 4.01 6.46 10.37
N VAL A 13 3.47 5.91 11.47
CA VAL A 13 2.67 4.69 11.47
C VAL A 13 1.20 5.08 11.33
N TYR A 14 0.57 4.66 10.24
CA TYR A 14 -0.85 4.91 10.01
C TYR A 14 -1.66 3.65 10.35
N SER A 15 -2.72 3.82 11.15
CA SER A 15 -3.68 2.74 11.42
C SER A 15 -4.57 2.53 10.19
N ALA A 16 -4.82 1.27 9.83
CA ALA A 16 -5.72 0.91 8.73
C ALA A 16 -7.18 1.37 8.98
N ASP A 17 -7.52 1.66 10.24
CA ASP A 17 -8.86 1.99 10.69
C ASP A 17 -9.16 3.49 10.73
N GLU A 18 -8.16 4.34 10.46
CA GLU A 18 -8.38 5.79 10.41
C GLU A 18 -9.27 6.16 9.22
N ARG A 19 -10.34 6.93 9.45
CA ARG A 19 -11.19 7.46 8.36
C ARG A 19 -10.37 8.45 7.53
N ILE A 20 -9.91 7.99 6.37
CA ILE A 20 -9.19 8.82 5.39
C ILE A 20 -10.21 9.64 4.60
N THR A 21 -10.36 10.92 4.93
CA THR A 21 -11.23 11.84 4.17
C THR A 21 -10.44 12.55 3.08
N ARG A 22 -11.08 12.94 1.96
CA ARG A 22 -10.42 13.72 0.90
C ARG A 22 -9.90 15.09 1.38
N ALA A 23 -10.38 15.58 2.52
CA ALA A 23 -9.90 16.81 3.14
C ALA A 23 -8.56 16.63 3.88
N ASP A 24 -8.11 15.38 4.08
CA ASP A 24 -6.82 15.09 4.72
C ASP A 24 -5.66 15.53 3.80
N PRO A 25 -4.72 16.37 4.27
CA PRO A 25 -3.56 16.81 3.47
C PRO A 25 -2.63 15.64 3.03
N TYR A 26 -2.75 14.49 3.69
CA TYR A 26 -2.03 13.24 3.40
C TYR A 26 -2.93 12.16 2.81
N TYR A 27 -4.11 12.53 2.29
CA TYR A 27 -5.08 11.60 1.70
C TYR A 27 -4.43 10.62 0.72
N LEU A 28 -3.65 11.12 -0.24
CA LEU A 28 -3.02 10.29 -1.27
C LEU A 28 -2.00 9.30 -0.69
N GLU A 29 -1.19 9.77 0.27
CA GLU A 29 -0.20 8.95 0.96
C GLU A 29 -0.88 7.84 1.77
N LYS A 30 -1.91 8.17 2.56
CA LYS A 30 -2.67 7.19 3.34
C LYS A 30 -3.39 6.18 2.43
N MET A 31 -3.94 6.63 1.31
CA MET A 31 -4.58 5.75 0.33
C MET A 31 -3.59 4.82 -0.36
N HIS A 32 -2.37 5.28 -0.65
CA HIS A 32 -1.31 4.41 -1.19
C HIS A 32 -0.87 3.33 -0.20
N ILE A 33 -0.84 3.61 1.11
CA ILE A 33 -0.58 2.55 2.12
C ILE A 33 -1.66 1.47 2.05
N ARG A 34 -2.93 1.88 1.93
CA ARG A 34 -4.07 0.96 1.91
C ARG A 34 -4.17 0.19 0.58
N PHE A 35 -3.81 0.84 -0.51
CA PHE A 35 -3.89 0.31 -1.88
C PHE A 35 -2.57 0.60 -2.63
N PRO A 36 -1.50 -0.17 -2.34
CA PRO A 36 -0.15 0.12 -2.84
C PRO A 36 0.00 0.00 -4.36
N GLU A 37 -0.91 -0.71 -5.02
CA GLU A 37 -0.89 -0.97 -6.46
C GLU A 37 -1.93 -0.15 -7.22
N ASP A 38 -2.70 0.72 -6.55
CA ASP A 38 -3.66 1.59 -7.23
C ASP A 38 -2.91 2.68 -8.01
N MET A 39 -2.99 2.57 -9.33
CA MET A 39 -2.31 3.42 -10.29
C MET A 39 -2.70 4.90 -10.16
N THR A 40 -3.93 5.18 -9.72
CA THR A 40 -4.42 6.56 -9.55
C THR A 40 -3.67 7.27 -8.43
N PHE A 41 -3.46 6.58 -7.30
CA PHE A 41 -2.72 7.13 -6.16
C PHE A 41 -1.23 7.24 -6.49
N LEU A 42 -0.65 6.22 -7.10
CA LEU A 42 0.76 6.24 -7.55
C LEU A 42 1.04 7.42 -8.48
N TYR A 43 0.20 7.61 -9.50
CA TYR A 43 0.34 8.72 -10.44
C TYR A 43 0.18 10.09 -9.77
N SER A 44 -0.83 10.23 -8.89
CA SER A 44 -1.08 11.47 -8.17
C SER A 44 0.08 11.84 -7.23
N LEU A 45 0.67 10.85 -6.56
CA LEU A 45 1.84 11.03 -5.70
C LEU A 45 3.09 11.39 -6.51
N ALA A 46 3.35 10.70 -7.62
CA ALA A 46 4.45 11.03 -8.52
C ALA A 46 4.39 12.51 -8.97
N LYS A 47 3.20 12.96 -9.40
CA LYS A 47 2.96 14.35 -9.80
C LYS A 47 3.09 15.35 -8.64
N LYS A 48 2.58 15.01 -7.44
CA LYS A 48 2.67 15.86 -6.24
C LYS A 48 4.12 16.11 -5.86
N TYR A 49 4.93 15.07 -5.74
CA TYR A 49 6.32 15.17 -5.29
C TYR A 49 7.24 15.78 -6.34
N ASN A 50 7.00 15.50 -7.63
CA ASN A 50 7.66 16.18 -8.72
C ASN A 50 7.45 17.71 -8.62
N LYS A 51 6.19 18.18 -8.53
CA LYS A 51 5.91 19.62 -8.36
C LYS A 51 6.62 20.23 -7.15
N LYS A 52 6.59 19.55 -6.00
CA LYS A 52 7.27 20.03 -4.78
C LYS A 52 8.77 20.16 -4.95
N ALA A 53 9.41 19.19 -5.60
CA ALA A 53 10.85 19.22 -5.87
C ALA A 53 11.30 20.43 -6.71
N PHE A 54 10.39 21.04 -7.47
CA PHE A 54 10.66 22.21 -8.30
C PHE A 54 10.15 23.52 -7.74
N LEU A 55 9.60 23.53 -6.51
CA LEU A 55 9.33 24.77 -5.81
C LEU A 55 10.66 25.43 -5.41
N PRO A 56 10.71 26.78 -5.34
CA PRO A 56 11.87 27.50 -4.83
C PRO A 56 11.96 27.33 -3.30
N GLU A 57 12.23 26.11 -2.84
CA GLU A 57 12.53 25.83 -1.45
C GLU A 57 13.98 26.21 -1.14
N SER A 58 14.22 26.74 0.06
CA SER A 58 15.55 27.19 0.49
C SER A 58 16.48 26.06 0.93
N ASP A 59 15.97 24.82 1.04
CA ASP A 59 16.73 23.66 1.53
C ASP A 59 16.93 22.58 0.45
N ASN A 60 18.18 22.42 0.00
CA ASN A 60 18.58 21.37 -0.94
C ASN A 60 18.24 19.95 -0.44
N ASN A 61 18.12 19.73 0.88
CA ASN A 61 17.72 18.44 1.43
C ASN A 61 16.26 18.11 1.12
N GLN A 62 15.35 19.08 1.27
CA GLN A 62 13.92 18.88 0.98
C GLN A 62 13.69 18.60 -0.50
N ILE A 63 14.36 19.36 -1.38
CA ILE A 63 14.36 19.12 -2.83
C ILE A 63 14.81 17.69 -3.14
N THR A 64 15.91 17.24 -2.51
CA THR A 64 16.45 15.88 -2.71
C THR A 64 15.46 14.81 -2.24
N GLU A 65 14.82 15.01 -1.08
CA GLU A 65 13.84 14.09 -0.53
C GLU A 65 12.61 13.97 -1.43
N HIS A 66 12.08 15.10 -1.92
CA HIS A 66 10.94 15.13 -2.84
C HIS A 66 11.26 14.49 -4.19
N LEU A 67 12.47 14.67 -4.72
CA LEU A 67 12.93 13.95 -5.91
C LEU A 67 12.96 12.44 -5.69
N ILE A 68 13.50 11.97 -4.56
CA ILE A 68 13.56 10.53 -4.23
C ILE A 68 12.14 9.95 -4.17
N LYS A 69 11.20 10.64 -3.53
CA LYS A 69 9.80 10.22 -3.44
C LYS A 69 9.14 10.18 -4.82
N ALA A 70 9.32 11.21 -5.65
CA ALA A 70 8.78 11.23 -7.02
C ALA A 70 9.28 10.04 -7.85
N ILE A 71 10.60 9.79 -7.83
CA ILE A 71 11.23 8.66 -8.54
C ILE A 71 10.66 7.32 -8.07
N TYR A 72 10.54 7.12 -6.75
CA TYR A 72 9.98 5.90 -6.18
C TYR A 72 8.59 5.59 -6.71
N PHE A 73 7.71 6.59 -6.81
CA PHE A 73 6.35 6.37 -7.32
C PHE A 73 6.32 6.09 -8.83
N TYR A 74 7.17 6.75 -9.63
CA TYR A 74 7.30 6.41 -11.05
C TYR A 74 7.85 4.99 -11.26
N ASP A 75 8.82 4.55 -10.44
CA ASP A 75 9.34 3.17 -10.48
C ASP A 75 8.27 2.12 -10.20
N LYS A 76 7.34 2.43 -9.29
CA LYS A 76 6.19 1.57 -8.99
C LYS A 76 5.12 1.61 -10.07
N LEU A 77 4.88 2.76 -10.68
CA LEU A 77 3.88 2.93 -11.73
C LEU A 77 4.31 2.27 -13.04
N ARG A 78 5.60 2.36 -13.41
CA ARG A 78 6.13 1.88 -14.70
C ARG A 78 5.79 0.42 -15.05
N PRO A 79 5.94 -0.58 -14.17
CA PRO A 79 5.54 -1.95 -14.48
C PRO A 79 4.02 -2.17 -14.49
N LEU A 80 3.24 -1.27 -13.90
CA LEU A 80 1.78 -1.40 -13.76
C LEU A 80 1.02 -0.73 -14.91
N ALA A 81 1.46 0.46 -15.32
CA ALA A 81 0.91 1.24 -16.42
C ALA A 81 1.99 2.10 -17.10
N PRO A 82 2.82 1.51 -17.97
CA PRO A 82 3.91 2.22 -18.64
C PRO A 82 3.41 3.41 -19.49
N GLU A 83 2.19 3.34 -20.02
CA GLU A 83 1.55 4.41 -20.80
C GLU A 83 1.29 5.70 -20.00
N HIS A 84 1.27 5.62 -18.67
CA HIS A 84 1.09 6.77 -17.78
C HIS A 84 2.40 7.37 -17.27
N VAL A 85 3.55 6.76 -17.62
CA VAL A 85 4.87 7.26 -17.27
C VAL A 85 5.46 8.02 -18.45
N ASN A 86 5.65 9.33 -18.29
CA ASN A 86 6.45 10.09 -19.24
C ASN A 86 7.93 9.76 -19.03
N GLU A 87 8.46 8.84 -19.84
CA GLU A 87 9.84 8.35 -19.75
C GLU A 87 10.90 9.46 -19.82
N MET A 88 10.64 10.54 -20.56
CA MET A 88 11.55 11.69 -20.64
C MET A 88 11.60 12.45 -19.31
N GLU A 89 10.43 12.67 -18.69
CA GLU A 89 10.32 13.33 -17.40
C GLU A 89 10.98 12.49 -16.29
N TYR A 90 10.73 11.17 -16.29
CA TYR A 90 11.34 10.26 -15.33
C TYR A 90 12.88 10.26 -15.43
N ARG A 91 13.45 10.16 -16.64
CA ARG A 91 14.91 10.24 -16.85
C ARG A 91 15.48 11.57 -16.33
N ARG A 92 14.79 12.68 -16.59
CA ARG A 92 15.20 13.99 -16.10
C ARG A 92 15.25 14.04 -14.56
N LEU A 93 14.28 13.43 -13.88
CA LEU A 93 14.29 13.35 -12.40
C LEU A 93 15.51 12.56 -11.88
N ILE A 94 15.87 11.45 -12.53
CA ILE A 94 17.04 10.65 -12.18
C ILE A 94 18.34 11.46 -12.35
N GLU A 95 18.50 12.14 -13.50
CA GLU A 95 19.68 12.98 -13.76
C GLU A 95 19.83 14.10 -12.72
N ILE A 96 18.74 14.76 -12.35
CA ILE A 96 18.76 15.81 -11.32
C ILE A 96 19.19 15.23 -9.96
N LYS A 97 18.65 14.07 -9.58
CA LYS A 97 19.05 13.38 -8.33
C LYS A 97 20.54 13.06 -8.32
N GLU A 98 21.11 12.57 -9.42
CA GLU A 98 22.54 12.27 -9.55
C GLU A 98 23.39 13.54 -9.45
N GLN A 99 22.99 14.63 -10.11
CA GLN A 99 23.68 15.92 -10.02
C GLN A 99 23.70 16.47 -8.59
N LEU A 100 22.59 16.35 -7.85
CA LEU A 100 22.52 16.79 -6.45
C LEU A 100 23.35 15.91 -5.51
N SER A 101 23.38 14.59 -5.75
CA SER A 101 24.22 13.65 -4.98
C SER A 101 25.71 13.96 -5.17
N ASN A 102 26.14 14.19 -6.41
CA ASN A 102 27.53 14.48 -6.76
C ASN A 102 28.01 15.84 -6.22
N LYS A 103 27.11 16.81 -5.97
CA LYS A 103 27.49 18.06 -5.30
C LYS A 103 27.81 17.87 -3.82
N ARG A 104 27.24 16.86 -3.14
CA ARG A 104 27.54 16.58 -1.72
C ARG A 104 28.89 15.89 -1.51
N THR A 105 29.40 15.21 -2.52
CA THR A 105 30.64 14.41 -2.42
C THR A 105 31.91 15.17 -2.79
N LYS A 106 31.84 16.48 -3.07
CA LYS A 106 33.03 17.35 -3.03
C LYS A 106 33.16 17.91 -1.61
N PRO A 107 33.93 17.27 -0.70
CA PRO A 107 34.27 17.90 0.55
C PRO A 107 35.04 19.19 0.21
N ASN A 108 34.43 20.34 0.48
CA ASN A 108 35.15 21.62 0.53
C ASN A 108 36.16 21.69 1.68
N GLY A 109 36.33 20.60 2.43
CA GLY A 109 37.45 20.43 3.34
C GLY A 109 38.71 20.18 2.54
N LYS A 110 39.67 21.12 2.60
CA LYS A 110 41.08 20.84 2.27
C LYS A 110 41.42 19.46 2.84
N PRO A 111 41.97 18.54 2.03
CA PRO A 111 42.11 17.14 2.45
C PRO A 111 42.81 17.10 3.80
N TYR A 112 42.18 16.44 4.77
CA TYR A 112 42.64 16.36 6.17
C TYR A 112 44.10 15.83 6.26
N TRP A 113 44.52 15.09 5.24
CA TRP A 113 45.89 14.67 5.01
C TRP A 113 46.92 15.81 4.93
N ILE A 114 46.55 17.00 4.47
CA ILE A 114 47.46 18.16 4.45
C ILE A 114 47.76 18.65 5.88
N MET A 115 46.83 18.50 6.84
CA MET A 115 47.09 18.80 8.25
C MET A 115 47.83 17.67 8.99
N LEU A 116 47.62 16.41 8.58
CA LEU A 116 48.32 15.27 9.17
C LEU A 116 49.75 15.09 8.65
N ALA A 117 50.07 15.59 7.46
CA ALA A 117 51.41 15.52 6.86
C ALA A 117 52.53 16.04 7.78
N PRO A 118 52.46 17.23 8.40
CA PRO A 118 53.51 17.69 9.32
C PRO A 118 53.60 16.85 10.59
N LEU A 119 52.48 16.32 11.09
CA LEU A 119 52.46 15.50 12.30
C LEU A 119 53.03 14.10 12.05
N LEU A 120 52.76 13.53 10.87
CA LEU A 120 53.33 12.26 10.42
C LEU A 120 54.82 12.39 10.08
N LEU A 121 55.24 13.53 9.52
CA LEU A 121 56.65 13.87 9.33
C LEU A 121 57.39 14.01 10.67
N LEU A 122 56.77 14.67 11.65
CA LEU A 122 57.32 14.79 13.02
C LEU A 122 57.47 13.42 13.68
N LEU A 123 56.47 12.54 13.51
CA LEU A 123 56.48 11.20 14.07
C LEU A 123 57.55 10.31 13.41
N LEU A 124 57.72 10.43 12.09
CA LEU A 124 58.84 9.79 11.38
C LEU A 124 60.21 10.32 11.85
N LEU A 125 60.35 11.64 12.08
CA LEU A 125 61.57 12.22 12.64
C LEU A 125 61.86 11.67 14.05
N LEU A 126 60.84 11.55 14.91
CA LEU A 126 60.99 11.00 16.26
C LEU A 126 61.40 9.52 16.27
N ILE A 127 61.05 8.75 15.24
CA ILE A 127 61.48 7.35 15.10
C ILE A 127 62.91 7.27 14.53
N PHE A 128 63.28 8.14 13.60
CA PHE A 128 64.59 8.09 12.94
C PHE A 128 65.73 8.69 13.79
N ILE A 129 65.47 9.71 14.62
CA ILE A 129 66.50 10.35 15.45
C ILE A 129 67.16 9.35 16.44
N PRO A 130 66.41 8.49 17.16
CA PRO A 130 67.01 7.45 18.00
C PRO A 130 67.78 6.41 17.19
N GLY A 131 67.29 6.04 16.01
CA GLY A 131 67.93 5.06 15.12
C GLY A 131 69.31 5.53 14.62
N LEU A 132 69.46 6.82 14.30
CA LEU A 132 70.74 7.41 13.88
C LEU A 132 71.75 7.53 15.03
N LEU A 133 71.30 7.65 16.28
CA LEU A 133 72.19 7.66 17.45
C LEU A 133 72.69 6.25 17.84
N VAL A 134 71.93 5.19 17.52
CA VAL A 134 72.32 3.80 17.83
C VAL A 134 73.13 3.16 16.69
N SER A 135 72.89 3.55 15.44
CA SER A 135 73.58 2.99 14.27
C SER A 135 75.01 3.52 14.04
N GLY A 136 75.44 4.56 14.76
CA GLY A 136 76.83 5.02 14.77
C GLY A 136 77.84 4.06 15.43
N LYS A 137 77.39 2.95 16.05
CA LYS A 137 78.25 1.97 16.71
C LYS A 137 78.31 0.58 16.06
N TYR A 138 77.56 0.33 15.00
CA TYR A 138 77.48 -1.00 14.37
C TYR A 138 77.63 -0.94 12.86
N ALA A 139 78.66 -0.25 12.39
CA ALA A 139 79.08 -0.26 10.99
C ALA A 139 80.49 -0.82 10.88
N MET A 140 80.68 -2.08 11.28
CA MET A 140 81.78 -2.96 10.89
C MET A 140 81.48 -4.37 11.39
N ASN A 141 80.69 -5.14 10.65
CA ASN A 141 80.98 -6.56 10.42
C ASN A 141 79.98 -7.14 9.41
N ASP A 142 80.56 -7.80 8.42
CA ASP A 142 80.03 -8.90 7.61
C ASP A 142 78.83 -8.57 6.70
N GLY A 143 78.89 -8.74 5.38
CA GLY A 143 79.70 -9.69 4.61
C GLY A 143 78.89 -10.95 4.30
N LEU A 144 78.35 -10.97 3.09
CA LEU A 144 78.18 -12.13 2.21
C LEU A 144 76.99 -13.12 2.39
N PHE A 145 76.27 -13.25 1.26
CA PHE A 145 75.83 -14.48 0.56
C PHE A 145 74.39 -15.01 0.65
N TYR A 146 73.83 -15.17 -0.58
CA TYR A 146 72.91 -16.21 -1.13
C TYR A 146 71.52 -16.40 -0.49
N SER A 147 70.47 -16.88 -1.17
CA SER A 147 70.07 -17.04 -2.58
C SER A 147 68.60 -17.50 -2.55
N ASN A 148 67.84 -17.19 -3.61
CA ASN A 148 66.83 -18.01 -4.29
C ASN A 148 66.01 -19.06 -3.50
N GLN A 149 64.69 -18.95 -3.58
CA GLN A 149 63.76 -19.99 -4.08
C GLN A 149 62.37 -19.35 -4.27
N LEU A 150 61.83 -19.25 -5.49
CA LEU A 150 61.14 -20.24 -6.34
C LEU A 150 59.74 -20.65 -5.83
N THR A 151 58.84 -20.89 -6.79
CA THR A 151 57.44 -21.39 -6.73
C THR A 151 56.35 -20.32 -6.51
N GLU A 152 55.26 -20.24 -7.26
CA GLU A 152 54.65 -21.11 -8.29
C GLU A 152 53.60 -20.28 -9.05
N ASP A 153 53.39 -20.59 -10.33
CA ASP A 153 52.42 -19.98 -11.25
C ASP A 153 51.31 -20.99 -11.58
N PRO A 154 50.01 -20.64 -11.46
CA PRO A 154 48.95 -21.36 -12.13
C PRO A 154 48.26 -20.52 -13.21
N ARG A 155 48.48 -20.97 -14.45
CA ARG A 155 47.68 -20.71 -15.66
C ARG A 155 46.17 -20.87 -15.42
N LYS A 156 45.37 -19.98 -16.01
CA LYS A 156 44.08 -20.36 -16.61
C LYS A 156 43.71 -19.43 -17.77
N ASP A 157 43.51 -20.06 -18.93
CA ASP A 157 43.24 -19.46 -20.24
C ASP A 157 41.91 -18.69 -20.33
N PRO A 158 41.82 -17.68 -21.22
CA PRO A 158 40.57 -17.04 -21.62
C PRO A 158 40.10 -17.57 -22.99
N ASN A 159 38.89 -18.13 -23.07
CA ASN A 159 38.17 -18.29 -24.33
C ASN A 159 36.66 -18.23 -24.07
N ARG A 160 36.04 -17.09 -24.36
CA ARG A 160 34.58 -16.93 -24.37
C ARG A 160 34.13 -16.53 -25.77
N SER A 161 33.63 -17.52 -26.49
CA SER A 161 33.01 -17.36 -27.80
C SER A 161 31.74 -16.51 -27.73
N SER A 162 31.67 -15.60 -28.69
CA SER A 162 30.52 -14.81 -29.11
C SER A 162 29.47 -15.72 -29.78
N SER A 163 28.21 -15.61 -29.37
CA SER A 163 27.07 -16.05 -30.18
C SER A 163 26.02 -14.94 -30.21
N ASN A 164 25.99 -14.22 -31.34
CA ASN A 164 24.90 -13.34 -31.72
C ASN A 164 23.65 -14.17 -32.01
N HIS A 165 22.58 -13.94 -31.27
CA HIS A 165 21.23 -14.36 -31.67
C HIS A 165 20.36 -13.13 -31.89
N LYS A 166 20.09 -12.88 -33.17
CA LYS A 166 19.26 -11.81 -33.72
C LYS A 166 17.85 -12.40 -33.83
N SER A 167 16.96 -12.13 -32.89
CA SER A 167 15.55 -12.49 -33.03
C SER A 167 14.83 -11.39 -33.80
N VAL A 168 14.28 -11.78 -34.95
CA VAL A 168 13.36 -10.98 -35.75
C VAL A 168 11.96 -11.21 -35.16
N ILE A 169 11.38 -10.19 -34.55
CA ILE A 169 10.00 -10.20 -34.08
C ILE A 169 9.12 -9.62 -35.18
N PRO A 170 8.07 -10.31 -35.67
CA PRO A 170 7.12 -9.75 -36.63
C PRO A 170 6.18 -8.75 -35.96
N ASN A 171 5.93 -7.63 -36.66
CA ASN A 171 5.03 -6.57 -36.25
C ASN A 171 3.60 -7.09 -36.00
N PRO A 172 2.95 -6.73 -34.87
CA PRO A 172 1.53 -6.98 -34.67
C PRO A 172 0.69 -6.02 -35.53
N ILE A 173 -0.27 -6.60 -36.24
CA ILE A 173 -1.32 -5.88 -36.96
C ILE A 173 -2.23 -5.21 -35.91
N PRO A 174 -2.51 -3.90 -36.01
CA PRO A 174 -3.39 -3.22 -35.05
C PRO A 174 -4.85 -3.68 -35.22
N PRO A 175 -5.59 -3.96 -34.14
CA PRO A 175 -7.01 -4.28 -34.23
C PRO A 175 -7.80 -3.03 -34.63
N GLN A 176 -8.54 -3.12 -35.73
CA GLN A 176 -9.54 -2.13 -36.12
C GLN A 176 -10.72 -2.21 -35.12
N TYR A 177 -10.73 -1.29 -34.15
CA TYR A 177 -11.88 -1.05 -33.30
C TYR A 177 -12.91 -0.22 -34.08
N THR A 178 -14.00 -0.85 -34.51
CA THR A 178 -15.21 -0.14 -34.95
C THR A 178 -15.93 0.38 -33.71
N SER A 179 -15.77 1.65 -33.40
CA SER A 179 -16.54 2.36 -32.37
C SER A 179 -18.00 2.50 -32.84
N ARG A 180 -18.83 1.53 -32.44
CA ARG A 180 -20.29 1.67 -32.45
C ARG A 180 -20.67 2.39 -31.17
N GLU A 181 -20.91 3.70 -31.27
CA GLU A 181 -21.54 4.48 -30.20
C GLU A 181 -22.96 3.96 -30.00
N GLU A 182 -23.11 3.02 -29.06
CA GLU A 182 -24.41 2.71 -28.50
C GLU A 182 -24.79 3.88 -27.59
N LYS A 183 -25.86 4.58 -27.97
CA LYS A 183 -26.42 5.71 -27.23
C LYS A 183 -26.93 5.18 -25.89
N ILE A 184 -26.06 5.18 -24.87
CA ILE A 184 -26.40 4.81 -23.50
C ILE A 184 -27.44 5.84 -23.02
N SER A 185 -28.70 5.42 -23.06
CA SER A 185 -29.80 6.09 -22.36
C SER A 185 -29.38 6.32 -20.93
N SER A 186 -29.36 7.59 -20.51
CA SER A 186 -29.12 7.99 -19.12
C SER A 186 -29.85 7.06 -18.15
N PRO A 187 -29.18 6.57 -17.09
CA PRO A 187 -29.82 5.71 -16.11
C PRO A 187 -31.02 6.47 -15.53
N LYS A 188 -32.20 5.88 -15.71
CA LYS A 188 -33.46 6.33 -15.13
C LYS A 188 -33.22 6.55 -13.63
N GLN A 189 -33.18 7.81 -13.20
CA GLN A 189 -33.06 8.15 -11.79
C GLN A 189 -34.19 7.44 -11.05
N LEU A 190 -33.84 6.45 -10.23
CA LEU A 190 -34.76 5.90 -9.25
C LEU A 190 -35.08 7.05 -8.30
N THR A 191 -36.29 7.58 -8.38
CA THR A 191 -36.86 8.43 -7.34
C THR A 191 -37.03 7.55 -6.11
N VAL A 192 -36.00 7.51 -5.28
CA VAL A 192 -36.01 6.86 -3.97
C VAL A 192 -37.02 7.60 -3.12
N THR A 193 -38.15 6.96 -2.86
CA THR A 193 -39.11 7.43 -1.88
C THR A 193 -38.44 7.43 -0.50
N THR A 194 -38.70 8.49 0.27
CA THR A 194 -38.04 8.82 1.55
C THR A 194 -38.19 7.78 2.67
N ASP A 195 -39.02 6.75 2.48
CA ASP A 195 -39.15 5.63 3.44
C ASP A 195 -38.03 4.57 3.31
N SER A 196 -37.14 4.69 2.32
CA SER A 196 -36.16 3.66 1.98
C SER A 196 -34.71 3.96 2.41
N GLU A 197 -34.43 5.08 3.07
CA GLU A 197 -33.03 5.54 3.25
C GLU A 197 -32.15 4.50 3.95
N ASN A 198 -32.66 3.80 4.96
CA ASN A 198 -31.89 2.76 5.67
C ASN A 198 -32.03 1.35 5.13
N ARG A 199 -32.86 1.11 4.10
CA ARG A 199 -33.18 -0.25 3.61
C ARG A 199 -31.92 -0.98 3.14
N LEU A 200 -31.11 -0.33 2.30
CA LEU A 200 -29.88 -0.92 1.78
C LEU A 200 -28.83 -1.21 2.86
N PRO A 201 -28.37 -0.23 3.67
CA PRO A 201 -27.36 -0.49 4.69
C PRO A 201 -27.84 -1.50 5.76
N LEU A 202 -29.13 -1.51 6.08
CA LEU A 202 -29.72 -2.51 6.98
C LEU A 202 -29.67 -3.92 6.38
N ASN A 203 -30.07 -4.09 5.12
CA ASN A 203 -30.01 -5.40 4.45
C ASN A 203 -28.58 -5.90 4.27
N ILE A 204 -27.60 -5.00 4.05
CA ILE A 204 -26.17 -5.37 4.03
C ILE A 204 -25.76 -5.98 5.38
N LEU A 205 -26.09 -5.32 6.49
CA LEU A 205 -25.76 -5.83 7.82
C LEU A 205 -26.46 -7.15 8.12
N ARG A 206 -27.76 -7.25 7.84
CA ARG A 206 -28.53 -8.47 8.07
C ARG A 206 -28.03 -9.64 7.22
N THR A 207 -27.63 -9.40 5.98
CA THR A 207 -26.98 -10.41 5.13
C THR A 207 -25.64 -10.85 5.73
N ALA A 208 -24.83 -9.92 6.22
CA ALA A 208 -23.57 -10.28 6.88
C ALA A 208 -23.77 -11.09 8.17
N ILE A 209 -24.82 -10.79 8.95
CA ILE A 209 -25.21 -11.60 10.12
C ILE A 209 -25.64 -13.00 9.69
N LEU A 210 -26.44 -13.12 8.62
CA LEU A 210 -26.87 -14.40 8.08
C LEU A 210 -25.66 -15.28 7.72
N GLU A 211 -24.74 -14.76 6.92
CA GLU A 211 -23.49 -15.45 6.52
C GLU A 211 -22.62 -15.81 7.74
N TYR A 212 -22.53 -14.91 8.73
CA TYR A 212 -21.81 -15.17 9.98
C TYR A 212 -22.42 -16.34 10.75
N VAL A 213 -23.75 -16.42 10.83
CA VAL A 213 -24.46 -17.51 11.49
C VAL A 213 -24.27 -18.82 10.74
N GLU A 214 -24.31 -18.81 9.40
CA GLU A 214 -24.10 -20.02 8.59
C GLU A 214 -22.69 -20.60 8.79
N ASP A 215 -21.66 -19.75 8.82
CA ASP A 215 -20.27 -20.19 9.00
C ASP A 215 -19.95 -20.53 10.48
N LYS A 216 -20.34 -19.69 11.44
CA LYS A 216 -19.95 -19.84 12.86
C LYS A 216 -20.97 -20.61 13.71
N GLY A 217 -22.19 -20.79 13.23
CA GLY A 217 -23.27 -21.45 13.96
C GLY A 217 -23.80 -20.67 15.17
N LYS A 218 -23.45 -19.39 15.32
CA LYS A 218 -23.87 -18.50 16.41
C LYS A 218 -24.02 -17.06 15.91
N LEU A 219 -24.82 -16.24 16.61
CA LEU A 219 -24.89 -14.80 16.36
C LEU A 219 -23.54 -14.12 16.70
N PRO A 220 -23.16 -13.04 16.01
CA PRO A 220 -22.02 -12.23 16.42
C PRO A 220 -22.27 -11.58 17.80
N GLY A 221 -21.22 -11.36 18.57
CA GLY A 221 -21.33 -10.73 19.89
C GLY A 221 -21.60 -9.23 19.79
N SER A 222 -21.07 -8.60 18.73
CA SER A 222 -21.33 -7.22 18.34
C SER A 222 -21.28 -7.09 16.82
N LEU A 223 -21.76 -5.98 16.27
CA LEU A 223 -21.67 -5.72 14.83
C LEU A 223 -20.19 -5.61 14.38
N SER A 224 -19.27 -5.21 15.25
CA SER A 224 -17.84 -5.13 14.91
C SER A 224 -17.23 -6.49 14.53
N ASP A 225 -17.78 -7.60 15.02
CA ASP A 225 -17.31 -8.95 14.66
C ASP A 225 -17.48 -9.22 13.15
N LEU A 226 -18.45 -8.57 12.50
CA LEU A 226 -18.67 -8.67 11.06
C LEU A 226 -17.58 -7.98 10.25
N ALA A 227 -16.91 -6.99 10.83
CA ALA A 227 -15.86 -6.17 10.21
C ALA A 227 -14.46 -6.49 10.77
N ALA A 228 -14.23 -7.76 11.15
CA ALA A 228 -12.92 -8.23 11.59
C ALA A 228 -11.84 -8.11 10.50
N SER A 229 -10.61 -8.50 10.81
CA SER A 229 -9.55 -8.58 9.80
C SER A 229 -9.77 -9.77 8.84
N TYR A 230 -9.39 -9.59 7.57
CA TYR A 230 -9.32 -10.69 6.61
C TYR A 230 -8.44 -11.85 7.15
N PRO A 231 -8.83 -13.12 6.96
CA PRO A 231 -9.95 -13.62 6.15
C PRO A 231 -11.29 -13.76 6.89
N ASN A 232 -11.41 -13.32 8.14
CA ASN A 232 -12.55 -13.60 8.99
C ASN A 232 -13.64 -12.51 8.93
N ASN A 233 -13.66 -11.70 7.88
CA ASN A 233 -14.53 -10.54 7.77
C ASN A 233 -15.68 -10.81 6.79
N TYR A 234 -16.90 -10.44 7.18
CA TYR A 234 -18.11 -10.53 6.35
C TYR A 234 -18.44 -9.18 5.71
N LEU A 235 -17.97 -8.11 6.33
CA LEU A 235 -18.01 -6.75 5.83
C LEU A 235 -16.61 -6.14 5.83
N SER A 236 -16.38 -5.17 4.95
CA SER A 236 -15.17 -4.34 5.02
C SER A 236 -15.28 -3.22 6.07
N PHE A 237 -16.50 -2.82 6.42
CA PHE A 237 -16.82 -1.84 7.45
C PHE A 237 -18.32 -1.91 7.79
N ILE A 238 -18.69 -1.40 8.97
CA ILE A 238 -20.11 -1.26 9.37
C ILE A 238 -20.70 -0.03 8.68
N PRO A 239 -21.73 -0.18 7.81
CA PRO A 239 -22.33 0.93 7.10
C PRO A 239 -22.94 1.96 8.05
N LEU A 240 -22.99 3.21 7.59
CA LEU A 240 -23.63 4.30 8.32
C LEU A 240 -25.16 4.23 8.15
N GLU A 241 -25.88 4.49 9.23
CA GLU A 241 -27.28 4.85 9.19
C GLU A 241 -27.41 6.20 8.45
N GLN A 242 -28.27 6.27 7.44
CA GLN A 242 -28.27 7.38 6.48
C GLN A 242 -28.74 8.70 7.08
N ARG A 243 -29.61 8.67 8.09
CA ARG A 243 -30.22 9.89 8.64
C ARG A 243 -29.25 10.67 9.54
N HIS A 244 -28.50 9.98 10.37
CA HIS A 244 -27.58 10.59 11.35
C HIS A 244 -26.10 10.39 10.99
N PHE A 245 -25.81 9.67 9.90
CA PHE A 245 -24.44 9.38 9.43
C PHE A 245 -23.55 8.75 10.49
N THR A 246 -24.11 7.91 11.34
CA THR A 246 -23.41 7.17 12.39
C THR A 246 -23.61 5.67 12.21
N ASN A 247 -22.61 4.87 12.60
CA ASN A 247 -22.67 3.42 12.67
C ASN A 247 -22.58 2.92 14.13
N LYS A 248 -22.89 3.79 15.09
CA LYS A 248 -22.93 3.46 16.51
C LYS A 248 -23.88 2.29 16.75
N GLU A 249 -23.40 1.28 17.45
CA GLU A 249 -24.20 0.17 17.96
C GLU A 249 -24.75 0.52 19.34
N VAL A 250 -26.03 0.26 19.56
CA VAL A 250 -26.69 0.39 20.86
C VAL A 250 -27.54 -0.84 21.14
N SER A 251 -27.69 -1.21 22.41
CA SER A 251 -28.53 -2.35 22.81
C SER A 251 -30.02 -2.01 22.88
N THR A 252 -30.37 -0.72 22.98
CA THR A 252 -31.74 -0.23 23.12
C THR A 252 -31.95 0.99 22.24
N LYS A 253 -33.15 1.11 21.66
CA LYS A 253 -33.51 2.24 20.80
C LYS A 253 -33.54 3.55 21.59
N ASP A 254 -32.64 4.48 21.25
CA ASP A 254 -32.54 5.82 21.87
C ASP A 254 -32.71 6.97 20.86
N SER A 255 -32.90 6.64 19.58
CA SER A 255 -33.07 7.60 18.48
C SER A 255 -31.85 8.50 18.20
N THR A 256 -30.66 8.15 18.72
CA THR A 256 -29.41 8.90 18.46
C THR A 256 -28.74 8.53 17.14
N GLY A 257 -29.36 7.65 16.34
CA GLY A 257 -28.83 7.14 15.08
C GLY A 257 -27.98 5.89 15.24
N GLY A 258 -27.62 5.28 14.12
CA GLY A 258 -26.86 4.02 14.08
C GLY A 258 -27.78 2.80 14.10
N TRP A 259 -27.36 1.75 14.80
CA TRP A 259 -27.98 0.43 14.75
C TRP A 259 -28.33 -0.05 16.17
N VAL A 260 -29.57 -0.48 16.35
CA VAL A 260 -29.96 -1.24 17.55
C VAL A 260 -29.64 -2.70 17.26
N TYR A 261 -28.69 -3.26 18.00
CA TYR A 261 -28.32 -4.67 17.91
C TYR A 261 -28.49 -5.32 19.28
N ASN A 262 -29.37 -6.32 19.36
CA ASN A 262 -29.65 -7.02 20.60
C ASN A 262 -29.66 -8.54 20.37
N PRO A 263 -28.47 -9.19 20.34
CA PRO A 263 -28.38 -10.64 20.25
C PRO A 263 -28.77 -11.24 21.60
N TYR A 264 -30.02 -11.65 21.75
CA TYR A 264 -30.45 -12.38 22.93
C TYR A 264 -30.11 -13.88 22.82
N SER A 265 -30.05 -14.55 23.96
CA SER A 265 -29.85 -16.01 24.01
C SER A 265 -31.08 -16.71 23.46
N ILE A 266 -30.87 -17.58 22.48
CA ILE A 266 -31.93 -18.39 21.88
C ILE A 266 -31.78 -19.80 22.44
N ASP A 267 -32.85 -20.34 23.02
CA ASP A 267 -32.85 -21.67 23.63
C ASP A 267 -32.60 -22.79 22.62
N LYS A 268 -32.89 -22.54 21.34
CA LYS A 268 -32.67 -23.46 20.24
C LYS A 268 -31.37 -23.17 19.49
N PRO A 269 -30.60 -24.20 19.10
CA PRO A 269 -29.47 -24.02 18.19
C PRO A 269 -29.91 -23.35 16.89
N LEU A 270 -29.19 -22.32 16.44
CA LEU A 270 -29.53 -21.57 15.21
C LEU A 270 -29.62 -22.47 13.97
N LYS A 271 -28.87 -23.57 13.94
CA LYS A 271 -28.88 -24.56 12.85
C LYS A 271 -30.20 -25.32 12.70
N GLU A 272 -31.06 -25.29 13.72
CA GLU A 272 -32.37 -25.95 13.70
C GLU A 272 -33.48 -25.01 13.22
N LEU A 273 -33.19 -23.72 13.03
CA LEU A 273 -34.16 -22.77 12.50
C LEU A 273 -34.31 -22.98 10.99
N SER A 274 -35.56 -22.97 10.52
CA SER A 274 -35.81 -22.87 9.08
C SER A 274 -35.33 -21.51 8.54
N PRO A 275 -35.01 -21.39 7.24
CA PRO A 275 -34.53 -20.12 6.66
C PRO A 275 -35.45 -18.93 6.96
N ASN A 276 -36.76 -19.13 6.94
CA ASN A 276 -37.73 -18.07 7.28
C ASN A 276 -37.65 -17.66 8.75
N GLN A 277 -37.49 -18.63 9.67
CA GLN A 277 -37.33 -18.33 11.10
C GLN A 277 -36.02 -17.59 11.38
N LEU A 278 -34.93 -17.99 10.71
CA LEU A 278 -33.64 -17.31 10.84
C LEU A 278 -33.72 -15.87 10.31
N ASN A 279 -34.37 -15.65 9.17
CA ASN A 279 -34.56 -14.32 8.62
C ASN A 279 -35.41 -13.43 9.55
N SER A 280 -36.53 -13.95 10.07
CA SER A 280 -37.35 -13.20 11.04
C SER A 280 -36.60 -12.89 12.33
N LEU A 281 -35.78 -13.80 12.82
CA LEU A 281 -34.90 -13.55 13.97
C LEU A 281 -33.92 -12.40 13.67
N ILE A 282 -33.27 -12.43 12.50
CA ILE A 282 -32.31 -11.39 12.09
C ILE A 282 -33.01 -10.02 11.93
N GLU A 283 -34.25 -10.01 11.44
CA GLU A 283 -35.08 -8.79 11.38
C GLU A 283 -35.32 -8.18 12.76
N GLU A 284 -35.56 -9.02 13.77
CA GLU A 284 -35.88 -8.61 15.13
C GLU A 284 -34.66 -8.09 15.89
N ILE A 285 -33.53 -8.79 15.80
CA ILE A 285 -32.32 -8.46 16.58
C ILE A 285 -31.58 -7.24 16.04
N LEU A 286 -31.81 -6.85 14.78
CA LEU A 286 -31.14 -5.72 14.14
C LEU A 286 -32.14 -4.78 13.47
N VAL A 287 -32.26 -3.57 14.01
CA VAL A 287 -33.09 -2.49 13.46
C VAL A 287 -32.34 -1.16 13.46
N PRO A 288 -32.71 -0.18 12.62
CA PRO A 288 -32.14 1.15 12.70
C PRO A 288 -32.48 1.81 14.03
N ASN A 289 -31.51 2.51 14.62
CA ASN A 289 -31.71 3.34 15.81
C ASN A 289 -32.30 4.72 15.44
N SER A 290 -33.16 4.74 14.44
CA SER A 290 -33.92 5.89 14.00
C SER A 290 -35.38 5.48 13.75
N ASN A 291 -36.23 6.44 13.45
CA ASN A 291 -37.64 6.19 13.15
C ASN A 291 -37.88 5.89 11.66
N SER A 292 -36.86 5.52 10.89
CA SER A 292 -36.99 5.18 9.47
C SER A 292 -37.77 3.89 9.22
N CYS A 293 -37.95 3.05 10.24
CA CYS A 293 -38.60 1.74 10.15
C CYS A 293 -39.76 1.64 11.17
N GLN A 294 -40.75 2.54 11.12
CA GLN A 294 -41.83 2.58 12.12
C GLN A 294 -42.80 1.39 12.04
N LYS A 295 -43.04 0.82 10.86
CA LYS A 295 -44.02 -0.27 10.66
C LYS A 295 -43.38 -1.63 10.44
N SER A 296 -42.50 -1.75 9.46
CA SER A 296 -41.60 -2.89 9.30
C SER A 296 -40.46 -2.50 8.38
N CYS A 297 -39.34 -3.20 8.52
CA CYS A 297 -38.26 -3.15 7.54
C CYS A 297 -37.98 -4.60 7.14
N PRO A 298 -38.61 -5.10 6.06
CA PRO A 298 -38.47 -6.49 5.66
C PRO A 298 -37.01 -6.78 5.30
N PHE A 299 -36.52 -7.93 5.71
CA PHE A 299 -35.21 -8.42 5.36
C PHE A 299 -35.29 -9.14 4.02
N GLU A 300 -34.59 -8.55 3.05
CA GLU A 300 -34.34 -9.16 1.75
C GLU A 300 -32.83 -9.39 1.67
N PRO A 301 -32.35 -10.62 1.91
CA PRO A 301 -30.93 -10.92 1.84
C PRO A 301 -30.37 -10.52 0.47
N ILE A 302 -29.16 -9.96 0.50
CA ILE A 302 -28.48 -9.44 -0.69
C ILE A 302 -27.59 -10.54 -1.25
N ASN A 303 -27.80 -10.91 -2.51
CA ASN A 303 -26.87 -11.79 -3.22
C ASN A 303 -26.00 -10.97 -4.19
N ILE A 304 -24.68 -11.05 -3.99
CA ILE A 304 -23.68 -10.43 -4.86
C ILE A 304 -22.92 -11.53 -5.57
N GLU A 305 -23.12 -11.64 -6.88
CA GLU A 305 -22.40 -12.57 -7.72
C GLU A 305 -21.27 -11.83 -8.44
N ILE A 306 -20.02 -12.22 -8.17
CA ILE A 306 -18.83 -11.68 -8.85
C ILE A 306 -18.40 -12.64 -9.96
N ILE A 307 -18.70 -12.30 -11.20
CA ILE A 307 -18.34 -13.11 -12.36
C ILE A 307 -16.97 -12.67 -12.88
N LYS A 308 -15.92 -13.30 -12.33
CA LYS A 308 -14.52 -12.94 -12.63
C LYS A 308 -14.18 -13.00 -14.12
N ALA A 309 -14.73 -13.98 -14.85
CA ALA A 309 -14.48 -14.16 -16.29
C ALA A 309 -14.94 -12.96 -17.14
N HIS A 310 -15.89 -12.18 -16.64
CA HIS A 310 -16.45 -11.02 -17.35
C HIS A 310 -16.19 -9.71 -16.61
N HIS A 311 -15.47 -9.74 -15.49
CA HIS A 311 -15.29 -8.59 -14.60
C HIS A 311 -16.62 -7.90 -14.24
N THR A 312 -17.70 -8.67 -14.12
CA THR A 312 -19.02 -8.13 -13.78
C THR A 312 -19.41 -8.45 -12.34
N LEU A 313 -20.12 -7.50 -11.74
CA LEU A 313 -20.80 -7.66 -10.46
C LEU A 313 -22.30 -7.65 -10.75
N LYS A 314 -22.98 -8.74 -10.37
CA LYS A 314 -24.44 -8.80 -10.40
C LYS A 314 -24.96 -8.68 -8.98
N TYR A 315 -25.99 -7.85 -8.83
CA TYR A 315 -26.76 -7.73 -7.60
C TYR A 315 -28.13 -8.34 -7.86
N GLY A 316 -28.47 -9.39 -7.10
CA GLY A 316 -29.77 -10.04 -7.14
C GLY A 316 -30.41 -10.04 -5.76
N GLY A 317 -31.68 -9.65 -5.67
CA GLY A 317 -32.51 -10.08 -4.54
C GLY A 317 -32.84 -11.57 -4.71
N TYR A 318 -32.99 -12.32 -3.62
CA TYR A 318 -33.49 -13.69 -3.70
C TYR A 318 -34.85 -13.66 -4.40
N LYS A 319 -34.97 -14.35 -5.54
CA LYS A 319 -36.29 -14.74 -6.03
C LYS A 319 -36.80 -15.78 -5.04
N THR A 320 -37.81 -15.42 -4.25
CA THR A 320 -38.59 -16.42 -3.53
C THR A 320 -39.22 -17.32 -4.60
N GLU A 321 -38.66 -18.51 -4.82
CA GLU A 321 -39.37 -19.55 -5.53
C GLU A 321 -40.62 -19.85 -4.68
N ASN A 322 -41.79 -19.51 -5.21
CA ASN A 322 -43.06 -19.89 -4.60
C ASN A 322 -43.11 -21.42 -4.60
N VAL A 323 -42.92 -22.03 -3.43
CA VAL A 323 -43.18 -23.46 -3.19
C VAL A 323 -44.65 -23.64 -2.81
#